data_AF-A0A1X7HI41-F1
#
_entry.id   AF-A0A1X7HI41-F1
#
_cell.length_a   1.000
_cell.length_b   1.000
_cell.length_c   1.000
_cell.angle_alpha   90.00
_cell.angle_beta   90.00
_cell.angle_gamma   90.00
#
_symmetry.space_group_name_H-M   'P 1'
#
loop_
_entity.id
_entity.type
_entity.pdbx_description
1 polymer ?
#
loop_
_entity_poly.entity_id
_entity_poly.type
_entity_poly.pdbx_seq_one_letter_code
_entity_poly.pdbx_strand_id
1 'polypeptide(L)' 'MTTNHIPNRLIVEKSPYLLQHAHNPVGWFPWSEEAFDKAKQENKPVFLSIDYSLLLTHTYLSLMGCSRGSVKYFV' A
#
# COMPACT_ATOMS: atom_id res chain seq x y z
N MET A 1 -26.14 -6.86 0.54
CA MET A 1 -25.86 -5.47 0.07
C MET A 1 -24.54 -5.51 -0.67
N THR A 2 -24.54 -5.40 -2.00
CA THR A 2 -23.31 -5.36 -2.79
C THR A 2 -22.76 -3.95 -2.75
N THR A 3 -21.85 -3.66 -1.83
CA THR A 3 -21.09 -2.42 -1.88
C THR A 3 -20.24 -2.48 -3.14
N ASN A 4 -20.48 -1.55 -4.07
CA ASN A 4 -19.59 -1.33 -5.21
C ASN A 4 -18.23 -0.91 -4.64
N HIS A 5 -17.37 -1.88 -4.35
CA HIS A 5 -16.06 -1.65 -3.78
C HIS A 5 -15.12 -1.22 -4.90
N ILE A 6 -15.29 0.04 -5.35
CA ILE A 6 -14.40 0.69 -6.31
C ILE A 6 -12.97 0.54 -5.76
N PRO A 7 -12.09 -0.20 -6.44
CA PRO A 7 -10.73 -0.37 -5.98
C PRO A 7 -9.98 0.96 -6.07
N ASN A 8 -9.14 1.23 -5.08
CA ASN A 8 -8.16 2.30 -5.10
C ASN A 8 -6.92 1.87 -5.89
N ARG A 9 -5.87 2.71 -5.86
CA ARG A 9 -4.65 2.53 -6.67
C ARG A 9 -3.83 1.31 -6.26
N LEU A 10 -4.05 0.74 -5.08
CA LEU A 10 -3.32 -0.46 -4.64
C LEU A 10 -3.70 -1.72 -5.42
N ILE A 11 -4.74 -1.69 -6.26
CA ILE A 11 -5.16 -2.86 -7.05
C ILE A 11 -4.13 -3.32 -8.09
N VAL A 12 -3.19 -2.44 -8.47
CA VAL A 12 -2.12 -2.77 -9.43
C VAL A 12 -0.82 -3.22 -8.74
N GLU A 13 -0.78 -3.20 -7.41
CA GLU A 13 0.40 -3.58 -6.65
C GLU A 13 0.62 -5.09 -6.63
N LYS A 14 1.89 -5.50 -6.58
CA LYS A 14 2.24 -6.94 -6.50
C LYS A 14 2.21 -7.48 -5.07
N SER A 15 2.26 -6.59 -4.08
CA SER A 15 2.28 -6.98 -2.67
C SER A 15 0.89 -7.50 -2.27
N PRO A 16 0.79 -8.75 -1.76
CA PRO A 16 -0.47 -9.28 -1.24
C PRO A 16 -1.05 -8.39 -0.14
N TYR A 17 -0.19 -7.75 0.67
CA TYR A 17 -0.61 -6.82 1.71
C TYR A 17 -1.28 -5.56 1.15
N LEU A 18 -0.71 -4.96 0.10
CA LEU A 18 -1.32 -3.77 -0.51
C LEU A 18 -2.62 -4.12 -1.23
N LEU A 19 -2.67 -5.28 -1.89
CA LEU A 19 -3.88 -5.79 -2.55
C LEU A 19 -5.02 -6.02 -1.55
N GLN A 20 -4.74 -6.49 -0.33
CA GLN A 20 -5.75 -6.61 0.73
C GLN A 20 -6.41 -5.27 1.08
N HIS A 21 -5.73 -4.14 0.84
CA HIS A 21 -6.22 -2.79 1.10
C HIS A 21 -6.78 -2.10 -0.15
N ALA A 22 -6.77 -2.76 -1.31
CA ALA A 22 -7.19 -2.17 -2.57
C ALA A 22 -8.66 -1.78 -2.59
N HIS A 23 -9.52 -2.45 -1.82
CA HIS A 23 -10.94 -2.12 -1.74
C HIS A 23 -11.29 -1.23 -0.55
N ASN A 24 -10.33 -0.79 0.27
CA ASN A 24 -10.66 0.07 1.39
C ASN A 24 -11.24 1.40 0.90
N PRO A 25 -12.21 1.99 1.63
CA PRO A 25 -12.85 3.25 1.22
C PRO A 25 -11.88 4.44 1.23
N VAL A 26 -10.73 4.29 1.88
CA VAL A 26 -9.62 5.25 1.83
C VAL A 26 -8.91 5.12 0.49
N GLY A 27 -8.71 6.24 -0.18
CA GLY A 27 -8.01 6.33 -1.46
C GLY A 27 -6.49 6.16 -1.32
N TRP A 28 -6.05 4.97 -0.93
CA TRP A 28 -4.64 4.67 -0.71
C TRP A 28 -3.81 4.84 -1.97
N PHE A 29 -2.59 5.33 -1.77
CA PHE A 29 -1.52 5.38 -2.75
C PHE A 29 -0.37 4.46 -2.31
N PRO A 30 0.25 3.75 -3.27
CA PRO A 30 1.54 3.11 -3.02
C PRO A 30 2.62 4.18 -2.91
N TRP A 31 3.74 3.87 -2.24
CA TRP A 31 4.91 4.76 -2.18
C TRP A 31 5.41 5.16 -3.58
N SER A 32 5.12 6.40 -3.99
CA SER A 32 5.46 6.96 -5.29
C SER A 32 5.62 8.49 -5.22
N GLU A 33 6.31 9.08 -6.19
CA GLU A 33 6.40 10.55 -6.31
C GLU A 33 5.02 11.19 -6.59
N GLU A 34 4.15 10.51 -7.35
CA GLU A 34 2.83 10.99 -7.75
C GLU A 34 1.99 11.48 -6.56
N ALA A 35 1.98 10.75 -5.45
CA ALA A 35 1.15 11.16 -4.33
C ALA A 35 1.84 12.07 -3.31
N PHE A 36 3.16 12.26 -3.39
CA PHE A 36 3.78 13.46 -2.79
C PHE A 36 3.42 14.71 -3.58
N ASP A 37 3.41 14.64 -4.91
CA ASP A 37 3.00 15.76 -5.74
C ASP A 37 1.53 16.10 -5.54
N LYS A 38 0.67 15.08 -5.41
CA LYS A 38 -0.72 15.28 -5.03
C LYS A 38 -0.89 15.94 -3.67
N ALA A 39 -0.12 15.51 -2.66
CA ALA A 39 -0.16 16.11 -1.33
C ALA A 39 0.25 17.59 -1.35
N LYS A 40 1.29 17.93 -2.12
CA LYS A 40 1.72 19.31 -2.33
C LYS A 40 0.66 20.14 -3.06
N GLN A 41 0.06 19.59 -4.12
CA GLN A 41 -0.98 20.27 -4.91
C GLN A 41 -2.25 20.54 -4.09
N GLU A 42 -2.68 19.56 -3.29
CA GLU A 42 -3.87 19.71 -2.44
C GLU A 42 -3.58 20.43 -1.12
N ASN A 43 -2.30 20.77 -0.84
CA ASN A 43 -1.84 21.34 0.42
C ASN A 43 -2.35 20.55 1.64
N LYS A 44 -2.25 19.22 1.57
CA LYS A 44 -2.70 18.30 2.60
C LYS A 44 -1.52 17.53 3.20
N PRO A 45 -1.56 17.24 4.51
CA PRO A 45 -0.53 16.42 5.14
C PRO A 45 -0.57 14.98 4.61
N VAL A 46 0.59 14.34 4.51
CA VAL A 46 0.69 12.94 4.13
C VAL A 46 0.56 12.06 5.35
N PHE A 47 -0.41 11.14 5.35
CA PHE A 47 -0.50 10.10 6.37
C PHE A 47 0.20 8.82 5.89
N LEU A 48 1.32 8.48 6.52
CA LEU A 48 2.16 7.34 6.15
C LEU A 48 1.92 6.13 7.05
N SER A 49 1.49 5.00 6.48
CA SER A 49 1.35 3.72 7.16
C SER A 49 2.38 2.73 6.59
N ILE A 50 3.31 2.29 7.43
CA ILE A 50 4.34 1.32 7.07
C ILE A 50 4.06 0.04 7.83
N ASP A 51 3.86 -1.05 7.11
CA ASP A 51 3.64 -2.36 7.70
C ASP A 51 4.55 -3.41 7.07
N TYR A 52 5.07 -4.30 7.91
CA TYR A 52 5.86 -5.43 7.50
C TYR A 52 5.01 -6.70 7.59
N SER A 53 4.70 -7.29 6.44
CA SER A 53 4.16 -8.65 6.41
C SER A 53 5.30 -9.63 6.63
N LEU A 54 5.64 -9.86 7.90
CA LEU A 54 6.54 -10.94 8.31
C LEU A 54 5.81 -12.26 8.06
N LEU A 55 6.04 -12.86 6.89
CA LEU A 55 5.72 -14.27 6.64
C LEU A 55 6.62 -15.12 7.54
N LEU A 56 6.12 -15.46 8.73
CA LEU A 56 6.74 -16.39 9.66
C LEU A 56 6.62 -17.82 9.11
N THR A 57 7.56 -18.20 8.26
CA THR A 57 8.03 -19.59 8.21
C THR A 57 9.54 -19.58 8.36
N HIS A 58 10.00 -20.08 9.50
CA HIS A 58 11.39 -20.42 9.78
C HIS A 58 12.03 -21.05 8.53
N THR A 59 13.28 -20.65 8.22
CA THR A 59 14.19 -21.31 7.24
C THR A 59 14.21 -20.81 5.80
N TYR A 60 14.00 -19.52 5.48
CA TYR A 60 14.24 -19.03 4.10
C TYR A 60 14.77 -17.59 3.97
N LEU A 61 15.49 -17.10 4.98
CA LEU A 61 15.95 -15.69 5.01
C LEU A 61 17.11 -15.34 4.04
N SER A 62 17.52 -16.25 3.14
CA SER A 62 18.67 -16.02 2.25
C SER A 62 18.43 -16.23 0.75
N LEU A 63 17.23 -16.66 0.31
CA LEU A 63 17.01 -17.04 -1.11
C LEU A 63 15.83 -16.37 -1.82
N MET A 64 15.05 -15.54 -1.15
CA MET A 64 14.08 -14.69 -1.84
C MET A 64 14.36 -13.25 -1.46
N GLY A 65 14.73 -12.43 -2.45
CA GLY A 65 14.86 -10.98 -2.35
C GLY A 65 13.52 -10.28 -2.08
N CYS A 66 12.77 -10.75 -1.09
CA CYS A 66 11.50 -10.21 -0.64
C CYS A 66 11.75 -9.30 0.57
N SER A 67 12.68 -8.35 0.42
CA SER A 67 12.81 -7.22 1.32
C SER A 67 11.87 -6.12 0.84
N ARG A 68 10.56 -6.27 1.07
CA ARG A 68 9.61 -5.21 0.71
C ARG A 68 8.53 -5.10 1.78
N GLY A 69 8.87 -4.36 2.84
CA GLY A 69 7.84 -3.72 3.68
C GLY A 69 6.86 -2.99 2.76
N SER A 70 5.58 -3.10 3.06
CA SER A 70 4.54 -2.52 2.23
C SER A 70 4.15 -1.17 2.82
N VAL A 71 4.37 -0.12 2.04
CA VAL A 71 4.13 1.25 2.44
C VAL A 71 2.89 1.74 1.70
N LYS A 72 1.88 2.16 2.46
CA LYS A 72 0.66 2.77 1.94
C LYS A 72 0.49 4.14 2.58
N TYR A 73 0.01 5.11 1.81
CA TYR A 73 -0.27 6.44 2.35
C TYR A 73 -1.52 7.04 1.73
N PHE A 74 -2.09 8.04 2.38
CA PHE A 74 -3.18 8.82 1.82
C PHE A 74 -2.97 10.31 2.10
N VAL A 75 -3.57 11.12 1.22
CA VAL A 75 -3.55 12.58 1.19
C VAL A 75 -4.91 13.10 1.66
#